data_AF-A0A7S1RZC4-F1
#
_entry.id   AF-A0A7S1RZC4-F1
#
_cell.length_a   1.000
_cell.length_b   1.000
_cell.length_c   1.000
_cell.angle_alpha   90.00
_cell.angle_beta   90.00
_cell.angle_gamma   90.00
#
_symmetry.space_group_name_H-M   'P 1'
#
loop_
_entity.id
_entity.type
_entity.pdbx_description
1 polymer ?
#
loop_
_entity_poly.entity_id
_entity_poly.type
_entity_poly.pdbx_seq_one_letter_code
_entity_poly.pdbx_strand_id
1 'polypeptide(L)'
;ARGAPPATRRAVLKEVAVVASREPSELVAFVSKREGAGELTAEQLRGHCQANLTPAYVPKFFMIIPELPKLPNGKPNLSELKEQATQRVSDEGEMVMDSLGQMRKL
;
A
#
# COMPACT_ATOMS: atom_id res chain seq x y z
N ALA A 1 -33.13 -4.75 -17.10
CA ALA A 1 -32.84 -3.83 -15.98
C ALA A 1 -31.34 -3.58 -15.94
N ARG A 2 -30.87 -2.41 -16.42
CA ARG A 2 -29.47 -2.02 -16.29
C ARG A 2 -29.28 -1.57 -14.85
N GLY A 3 -28.71 -2.44 -14.02
CA GLY A 3 -28.34 -2.10 -12.65
C GLY A 3 -27.49 -0.83 -12.69
N ALA A 4 -27.84 0.14 -11.86
CA ALA A 4 -27.05 1.34 -11.69
C ALA A 4 -25.57 0.95 -11.50
N PRO A 5 -24.60 1.64 -12.11
CA PRO A 5 -23.19 1.41 -11.79
C PRO A 5 -23.04 1.58 -10.27
N PRO A 6 -22.36 0.68 -9.55
CA PRO A 6 -22.21 0.79 -8.11
C PRO A 6 -21.53 2.12 -7.80
N ALA A 7 -22.31 3.05 -7.25
CA ALA A 7 -21.84 4.30 -6.70
C ALA A 7 -20.97 3.96 -5.48
N THR A 8 -19.68 3.66 -5.65
CA THR A 8 -18.83 3.38 -4.46
C THR A 8 -17.34 3.70 -4.62
N ARG A 9 -16.78 3.86 -5.82
CA ARG A 9 -15.31 3.83 -5.96
C ARG A 9 -14.52 5.10 -5.61
N ARG A 10 -15.15 6.21 -5.19
CA ARG A 10 -14.44 7.49 -4.89
C ARG A 10 -14.42 7.93 -3.42
N ALA A 11 -15.07 7.26 -2.47
CA ALA A 11 -15.49 7.92 -1.21
C ALA A 11 -14.86 7.43 0.11
N VAL A 12 -13.94 6.47 0.10
CA VAL A 12 -13.25 6.00 1.34
C VAL A 12 -11.83 6.57 1.46
N LEU A 13 -11.16 6.78 0.33
CA LEU A 13 -9.76 7.22 0.31
C LEU A 13 -9.67 8.74 0.49
N LYS A 14 -8.74 9.18 1.34
CA LYS A 14 -8.37 10.59 1.52
C LYS A 14 -7.20 10.92 0.59
N GLU A 15 -6.07 10.25 0.77
CA GLU A 15 -4.85 10.44 -0.02
C GLU A 15 -4.20 9.09 -0.34
N VAL A 16 -3.49 9.02 -1.47
CA VAL A 16 -2.76 7.83 -1.92
C VAL A 16 -1.42 8.25 -2.50
N ALA A 17 -0.36 7.52 -2.16
CA ALA A 17 0.95 7.64 -2.79
C ALA A 17 1.51 6.24 -3.04
N VAL A 18 2.10 6.02 -4.20
CA VAL A 18 2.77 4.77 -4.55
C VAL A 18 4.24 5.09 -4.81
N VAL A 19 5.13 4.36 -4.15
CA VAL A 19 6.57 4.50 -4.29
C VAL A 19 7.21 3.12 -4.44
N ALA A 20 8.35 3.08 -5.13
CA ALA A 20 9.18 1.89 -5.15
C ALA A 20 10.21 1.94 -4.01
N SER A 21 10.38 0.83 -3.28
CA SER A 21 11.50 0.66 -2.35
C SER A 21 12.84 0.69 -3.08
N ARG A 22 13.94 0.82 -2.33
CA ARG A 22 15.30 0.80 -2.88
C ARG A 22 15.65 -0.58 -3.43
N GLU A 23 15.87 -1.56 -2.56
CA GLU A 23 16.28 -2.91 -2.94
C GLU A 23 15.71 -3.96 -1.96
N PRO A 24 15.02 -5.02 -2.45
CA PRO A 24 14.53 -5.15 -3.83
C PRO A 24 13.55 -4.02 -4.17
N SER A 25 13.47 -3.63 -5.45
CA SER A 25 12.58 -2.56 -5.89
C SER A 25 11.15 -3.08 -6.05
N GLU A 26 10.36 -2.88 -5.00
CA GLU A 26 9.00 -3.37 -4.87
C GLU A 26 8.03 -2.19 -4.74
N LEU A 27 6.88 -2.29 -5.39
CA LEU A 27 5.85 -1.25 -5.31
C LEU A 27 5.12 -1.34 -3.96
N VAL A 28 5.13 -0.22 -3.23
CA VAL A 28 4.43 -0.04 -1.96
C VAL A 28 3.43 1.10 -2.10
N ALA A 29 2.16 0.83 -1.81
CA ALA A 29 1.10 1.81 -1.83
C ALA A 29 0.74 2.26 -0.40
N PHE A 30 0.91 3.54 -0.13
CA PHE A 30 0.46 4.19 1.10
C PHE A 30 -0.89 4.82 0.88
N VAL A 31 -1.83 4.51 1.76
CA VAL A 31 -3.22 4.89 1.61
C VAL A 31 -3.73 5.46 2.93
N SER A 32 -4.27 6.67 2.91
CA SER A 32 -5.04 7.20 4.03
C SER A 32 -6.52 7.15 3.72
N LYS A 33 -7.31 6.79 4.73
CA LYS A 33 -8.78 6.79 4.64
C LYS A 33 -9.34 8.09 5.18
N ARG A 34 -10.53 8.47 4.72
CA ARG A 34 -11.29 9.58 5.29
C ARG A 34 -11.80 9.19 6.67
N GLU A 35 -11.93 10.19 7.53
CA GLU A 35 -12.57 10.01 8.83
C GLU A 35 -14.04 9.56 8.64
N GLY A 36 -14.50 8.65 9.48
CA GLY A 36 -15.85 8.07 9.39
C GLY A 36 -16.08 7.16 8.18
N ALA A 37 -15.07 6.94 7.33
CA ALA A 37 -15.20 5.99 6.23
C ALA A 37 -15.19 4.55 6.75
N GLY A 38 -15.89 3.68 6.02
CA GLY A 38 -15.96 2.25 6.29
C GLY A 38 -14.60 1.56 6.29
N GLU A 39 -14.61 0.27 6.62
CA GLU A 39 -13.40 -0.55 6.63
C GLU A 39 -12.74 -0.58 5.24
N LEU A 40 -11.41 -0.48 5.26
CA LEU A 40 -10.56 -0.56 4.08
C LEU A 40 -9.48 -1.58 4.37
N THR A 41 -9.33 -2.56 3.49
CA THR A 41 -8.37 -3.66 3.61
C THR A 41 -7.39 -3.67 2.44
N ALA A 42 -6.22 -4.28 2.64
CA ALA A 42 -5.22 -4.45 1.59
C ALA A 42 -5.74 -5.32 0.44
N GLU A 43 -6.56 -6.34 0.75
CA GLU A 43 -7.16 -7.27 -0.21
C GLU A 43 -8.13 -6.55 -1.14
N GLN A 44 -8.98 -5.66 -0.60
CA GLN A 44 -9.88 -4.84 -1.40
C GLN A 44 -9.11 -3.93 -2.37
N LEU A 45 -8.04 -3.29 -1.89
CA LEU A 45 -7.19 -2.43 -2.71
C LEU A 45 -6.45 -3.24 -3.79
N ARG A 46 -5.89 -4.39 -3.44
CA ARG A 46 -5.21 -5.29 -4.36
C ARG A 46 -6.14 -5.83 -5.43
N GLY A 47 -7.34 -6.28 -5.05
CA GLY A 47 -8.36 -6.74 -5.99
C GLY A 47 -8.82 -5.63 -6.93
N HIS A 48 -8.94 -4.40 -6.44
CA HIS A 48 -9.21 -3.24 -7.29
C HIS A 48 -8.07 -2.99 -8.30
N CYS A 49 -6.82 -3.02 -7.87
CA CYS A 49 -5.66 -2.87 -8.75
C CYS A 49 -5.61 -3.99 -9.81
N GLN A 50 -5.75 -5.25 -9.42
CA GLN A 50 -5.70 -6.39 -10.34
C GLN A 50 -6.81 -6.36 -11.39
N ALA A 51 -7.98 -5.84 -11.06
CA ALA A 51 -9.07 -5.70 -12.01
C ALA A 51 -8.87 -4.59 -13.05
N ASN A 52 -7.95 -3.64 -12.81
CA ASN A 52 -7.79 -2.44 -13.64
C ASN A 52 -6.35 -2.21 -14.17
N LEU A 53 -5.37 -2.94 -13.64
CA LEU A 53 -3.95 -2.80 -13.96
C LEU A 53 -3.36 -4.13 -14.41
N THR A 54 -2.28 -4.09 -15.18
CA THR A 54 -1.51 -5.31 -15.46
C THR A 54 -0.78 -5.78 -14.20
N PRO A 55 -0.46 -7.09 -14.07
CA PRO A 55 0.13 -7.64 -12.85
C PRO A 55 1.41 -6.93 -12.39
N ALA A 56 2.24 -6.44 -13.32
CA ALA A 56 3.48 -5.73 -13.01
C ALA A 56 3.29 -4.36 -12.32
N TYR A 57 2.09 -3.76 -12.40
CA TYR A 57 1.79 -2.47 -11.76
C TYR A 57 0.95 -2.62 -10.50
N VAL A 58 0.62 -3.85 -10.08
CA VAL A 58 -0.10 -4.10 -8.83
C VAL A 58 0.91 -3.98 -7.68
N PRO A 59 0.72 -3.05 -6.72
CA PRO A 59 1.59 -2.95 -5.56
C PRO A 59 1.67 -4.27 -4.80
N LYS A 60 2.88 -4.67 -4.41
CA LYS A 60 3.09 -5.87 -3.60
C LYS A 60 2.61 -5.62 -2.17
N PHE A 61 2.85 -4.43 -1.65
CA PHE A 61 2.48 -4.04 -0.29
C PHE A 61 1.50 -2.86 -0.30
N PHE A 62 0.54 -2.91 0.62
CA PHE A 62 -0.42 -1.83 0.88
C PHE A 62 -0.34 -1.46 2.36
N MET A 63 -0.02 -0.21 2.64
CA MET A 63 0.08 0.34 3.98
C MET A 63 -1.04 1.35 4.20
N ILE A 64 -2.01 0.98 5.02
CA ILE A 64 -3.12 1.87 5.39
C ILE A 64 -2.70 2.65 6.63
N ILE A 65 -2.47 3.95 6.47
CA ILE A 65 -1.94 4.83 7.51
C ILE A 65 -2.93 5.98 7.79
N PRO A 66 -2.91 6.57 9.01
CA PRO A 66 -3.82 7.66 9.34
C PRO A 66 -3.67 8.87 8.41
N GLU A 67 -2.44 9.23 8.08
CA GLU A 67 -2.11 10.34 7.18
C GLU A 67 -0.76 10.08 6.50
N LEU A 68 -0.61 10.57 5.27
CA LEU A 68 0.68 10.54 4.57
C LEU A 68 1.62 11.58 5.21
N PRO A 69 2.90 11.25 5.43
CA PRO A 69 3.89 12.24 5.84
C PRO A 69 3.96 13.34 4.79
N LYS A 70 4.06 14.59 5.25
CA LYS A 70 4.01 15.78 4.42
C LYS A 70 5.20 16.68 4.68
N LEU A 71 5.65 17.36 3.63
CA LEU A 71 6.57 18.49 3.73
C LEU A 71 5.83 19.70 4.33
N PRO A 72 6.54 20.73 4.83
CA PRO A 72 5.93 21.93 5.40
C PRO A 72 4.94 22.66 4.48
N ASN A 73 5.08 22.48 3.17
CA ASN A 73 4.18 23.04 2.15
C ASN A 73 2.92 22.17 1.89
N GLY A 74 2.71 21.12 2.69
CA GLY A 74 1.56 20.21 2.60
C GLY A 74 1.65 19.14 1.52
N LYS A 75 2.72 19.11 0.70
CA LYS A 75 2.93 18.04 -0.29
C LYS A 75 3.38 16.74 0.38
N PRO A 76 3.01 15.56 -0.13
CA PRO A 76 3.53 14.30 0.39
C PRO A 76 5.07 14.27 0.40
N ASN A 77 5.65 13.81 1.51
CA ASN A 77 7.08 13.61 1.66
C ASN A 77 7.49 12.27 1.04
N LEU A 78 7.73 12.28 -0.28
CA LEU A 78 8.07 11.05 -1.04
C LEU A 78 9.37 10.41 -0.58
N SER A 79 10.33 11.19 -0.06
CA SER A 79 11.60 10.66 0.45
C SER A 79 11.39 9.80 1.70
N GLU A 80 10.58 10.29 2.64
CA GLU A 80 10.21 9.56 3.85
C GLU A 80 9.34 8.34 3.53
N LEU A 81 8.38 8.48 2.62
CA LEU A 81 7.59 7.34 2.13
C LEU A 81 8.47 6.26 1.49
N LYS A 82 9.50 6.64 0.73
CA LYS A 82 10.45 5.70 0.12
C LYS A 82 11.30 4.98 1.17
N GLU A 83 11.68 5.67 2.24
CA GLU A 83 12.39 5.06 3.37
C GLU A 83 11.49 4.05 4.10
N GLN A 84 10.26 4.43 4.43
CA GLN A 84 9.27 3.51 5.02
C GLN A 84 8.98 2.31 4.12
N ALA A 85 8.87 2.52 2.79
CA ALA A 85 8.69 1.44 1.84
C ALA A 85 9.88 0.47 1.84
N THR A 86 11.10 1.01 1.90
CA THR A 86 12.32 0.19 1.94
C THR A 86 12.36 -0.63 3.22
N GLN A 87 12.10 -0.02 4.37
CA GLN A 87 12.04 -0.73 5.65
C GLN A 87 10.98 -1.84 5.62
N ARG A 88 9.78 -1.55 5.10
CA ARG A 88 8.68 -2.51 5.04
C ARG A 88 8.98 -3.72 4.17
N VAL A 89 9.75 -3.53 3.10
CA VAL A 89 10.19 -4.60 2.20
C VAL A 89 11.31 -5.42 2.84
N SER A 90 12.26 -4.77 3.51
CA SER A 90 13.31 -5.45 4.27
C SER A 90 12.73 -6.31 5.39
N ASP A 91 11.77 -5.78 6.17
CA ASP A 91 11.13 -6.51 7.28
C ASP A 91 10.42 -7.81 6.82
N GLU A 92 9.92 -7.86 5.58
CA GLU A 92 9.36 -9.10 5.02
C GLU A 92 10.42 -10.02 4.43
N GLY A 93 11.44 -9.45 3.80
CA GLY A 93 12.56 -10.20 3.23
C GLY A 93 13.41 -10.89 4.29
N GLU A 94 13.46 -10.34 5.51
CA GLU A 94 14.16 -10.89 6.66
C GLU A 94 13.44 -12.07 7.32
N MET A 95 12.23 -12.43 6.89
CA MET A 95 11.60 -13.70 7.30
C MET A 95 12.26 -14.87 6.57
N VAL A 96 13.46 -15.23 7.01
CA VAL A 96 14.20 -16.37 6.48
C VAL A 96 13.68 -17.64 7.15
N MET A 97 13.27 -18.61 6.33
CA MET A 97 13.02 -19.96 6.80
C MET A 97 14.34 -20.58 7.25
N ASP A 98 14.48 -20.83 8.54
CA ASP A 98 15.65 -21.53 9.06
C ASP A 98 15.65 -23.02 8.63
N SER A 99 16.76 -23.72 8.86
CA SER A 99 16.91 -25.13 8.51
C SER A 99 15.92 -26.07 9.23
N LEU A 100 15.13 -25.57 10.19
CA LEU A 100 14.09 -26.29 10.92
C LEU A 100 12.68 -25.98 10.37
N GLY A 101 12.58 -25.24 9.26
CA GLY A 101 11.31 -24.86 8.65
C GLY A 101 10.56 -23.77 9.42
N GLN A 102 11.23 -23.06 10.33
CA GLN A 102 10.61 -21.98 11.11
C GLN A 102 10.88 -20.63 10.44
N MET A 103 9.86 -19.77 10.39
CA MET A 103 10.02 -18.38 9.96
C MET A 103 10.65 -17.59 11.11
N ARG A 104 11.87 -17.08 10.92
CA ARG A 104 12.52 -16.21 11.91
C ARG A 104 12.87 -14.88 11.27
N LYS A 105 12.61 -13.80 12.00
CA LYS A 105 13.19 -12.48 11.73
C LYS A 105 14.66 -12.53 12.17
N LEU A 106 15.59 -12.10 11.31
CA LEU A 106 17.02 -12.01 11.66
C LEU A 106 17.26 -11.09 12.87
#